data_AF-A0A1S3QX00-F1
#
_entry.id   AF-A0A1S3QX00-F1
#
_cell.length_a   1.000
_cell.length_b   1.000
_cell.length_c   1.000
_cell.angle_alpha   90.00
_cell.angle_beta   90.00
_cell.angle_gamma   90.00
#
_symmetry.space_group_name_H-M   'P 1'
#
loop_
_entity.id
_entity.type
_entity.pdbx_description
1 polymer ?
#
loop_
_entity_poly.entity_id
_entity_poly.type
_entity_poly.pdbx_seq_one_letter_code
_entity_poly.pdbx_strand_id
1 'polypeptide(L)'
;MVSVDGFRASYMKRGSTVIPNIEKLRACGTHAPYMRPMYPTKTFPNLYTLATGLYPESHGIVGNSMHDPVFDANFNLRGREKLNHRWWGGQP
;
A
#
# COMPACT_ATOMS: atom_id res chain seq x y z
N MET A 1 -4.52 11.62 2.92
CA MET A 1 -4.40 10.25 3.46
C MET A 1 -3.05 10.11 4.15
N VAL A 2 -2.98 9.44 5.30
CA VAL A 2 -1.71 9.11 5.98
C VAL A 2 -1.56 7.59 5.98
N SER A 3 -0.37 7.10 5.61
CA SER A 3 -0.07 5.67 5.62
C SER A 3 1.25 5.41 6.33
N VAL A 4 1.29 4.36 7.15
CA VAL A 4 2.47 3.91 7.88
C VAL A 4 2.80 2.50 7.39
N ASP A 5 3.87 2.39 6.59
CA ASP A 5 4.23 1.10 5.97
C ASP A 5 4.60 0.06 7.04
N GLY A 6 4.14 -1.17 6.85
CA GLY A 6 4.38 -2.28 7.77
C GLY A 6 3.66 -2.18 9.12
N PHE A 7 2.72 -1.24 9.31
CA PHE A 7 1.95 -1.14 10.56
C PHE A 7 0.91 -2.27 10.68
N ARG A 8 1.36 -3.41 11.22
CA ARG A 8 0.51 -4.58 11.43
C ARG A 8 -0.52 -4.31 12.53
N ALA A 9 -1.75 -4.78 12.35
CA ALA A 9 -2.85 -4.60 13.30
C ALA A 9 -2.51 -5.06 14.75
N SER A 10 -1.65 -6.07 14.91
CA SER A 10 -1.19 -6.53 16.22
C SER A 10 -0.40 -5.48 17.00
N TYR A 11 0.22 -4.50 16.34
CA TYR A 11 0.97 -3.43 17.01
C TYR A 11 0.07 -2.51 17.82
N MET A 12 -1.22 -2.45 17.49
CA MET A 12 -2.19 -1.70 18.29
C MET A 12 -2.37 -2.26 19.71
N LYS A 13 -2.05 -3.55 19.91
CA LYS A 13 -2.10 -4.19 21.23
C LYS A 13 -0.97 -3.76 22.18
N ARG A 14 0.04 -3.02 21.70
CA ARG A 14 1.13 -2.51 22.55
C ARG A 14 0.68 -1.40 23.50
N GLY A 15 -0.47 -0.76 23.22
CA GLY A 15 -1.11 0.20 24.12
C GLY A 15 -0.51 1.61 24.11
N SER A 16 -1.07 2.47 24.96
CA SER A 16 -0.75 3.90 25.06
C SER A 16 0.68 4.21 25.51
N THR A 17 1.37 3.26 26.14
CA THR A 17 2.74 3.45 26.61
C THR A 17 3.75 3.55 25.47
N VAL A 18 3.46 2.93 24.32
CA VAL A 18 4.36 2.93 23.14
C VAL A 18 3.88 3.90 22.05
N ILE A 19 2.56 4.02 21.87
CA ILE A 19 1.96 4.82 20.78
C ILE A 19 0.84 5.77 21.28
N PRO A 20 1.13 6.69 22.21
CA PRO A 20 0.11 7.50 22.89
C PRO A 20 -0.76 8.33 21.93
N ASN A 21 -0.17 8.88 20.87
CA ASN A 21 -0.90 9.70 19.90
C ASN A 21 -1.84 8.87 19.00
N ILE A 22 -1.39 7.70 18.55
CA ILE A 22 -2.20 6.80 17.72
C ILE A 22 -3.33 6.19 18.57
N GLU A 23 -3.05 5.90 19.84
CA GLU A 23 -4.07 5.40 20.78
C GLU A 23 -5.14 6.46 21.08
N LYS A 24 -4.76 7.73 21.24
CA LYS A 24 -5.72 8.84 21.34
C LYS A 24 -6.61 8.93 20.09
N LEU A 25 -6.03 8.74 18.90
CA LEU A 25 -6.77 8.75 17.63
C LEU A 25 -7.75 7.57 17.56
N ARG A 26 -7.37 6.38 18.07
CA ARG A 26 -8.24 5.21 18.17
C ARG A 26 -9.40 5.41 19.15
N ALA A 27 -9.13 6.02 20.30
CA ALA A 27 -10.11 6.19 21.38
C ALA A 27 -11.11 7.31 21.07
N CYS A 28 -10.68 8.40 20.45
CA CYS A 28 -11.54 9.53 20.10
C CYS A 28 -12.15 9.44 18.69
N GLY A 29 -11.61 8.59 17.83
CA GLY A 29 -12.04 8.43 16.44
C GLY A 29 -12.70 7.07 16.16
N THR A 30 -12.84 6.75 14.87
CA THR A 30 -13.32 5.43 14.41
C THR A 30 -12.14 4.56 14.00
N HIS A 31 -12.20 3.28 14.37
CA HIS A 31 -11.19 2.30 13.98
C HIS A 31 -11.83 0.95 13.64
N ALA A 32 -11.19 0.20 12.73
CA ALA A 32 -11.53 -1.19 12.43
C ALA A 32 -10.59 -2.15 13.19
N PRO A 33 -11.01 -3.39 13.49
CA PRO A 33 -10.14 -4.38 14.14
C PRO A 33 -8.86 -4.69 13.35
N TYR A 34 -8.96 -4.73 12.02
CA TYR A 34 -7.86 -4.82 11.08
C TYR A 34 -8.35 -4.42 9.67
N MET A 35 -7.41 -4.14 8.78
CA MET A 35 -7.67 -3.96 7.35
C MET A 35 -7.01 -5.11 6.60
N ARG A 36 -7.74 -5.75 5.69
CA ARG A 36 -7.21 -6.85 4.87
C ARG A 36 -6.46 -6.25 3.66
N PRO A 37 -5.15 -6.51 3.52
CA PRO A 37 -4.41 -6.07 2.34
C PRO A 37 -4.78 -6.90 1.11
N MET A 38 -4.54 -6.33 -0.08
CA MET A 38 -4.56 -7.07 -1.33
C MET A 38 -3.29 -7.93 -1.47
N TYR A 39 -3.44 -9.04 -2.18
CA TYR A 39 -2.32 -9.91 -2.53
C TYR A 39 -1.64 -9.40 -3.82
N PRO A 40 -0.29 -9.35 -3.88
CA PRO A 40 0.64 -9.64 -2.79
C PRO A 40 0.70 -8.51 -1.75
N THR A 41 0.96 -8.85 -0.48
CA THR A 41 1.05 -7.89 0.63
C THR A 41 2.35 -7.08 0.59
N LYS A 42 2.52 -6.31 -0.47
CA LYS A 42 3.66 -5.44 -0.76
C LYS A 42 3.21 -3.97 -0.77
N THR A 43 4.16 -3.09 -0.46
CA THR A 43 3.94 -1.64 -0.31
C THR A 43 3.24 -1.02 -1.52
N PHE A 44 3.82 -1.08 -2.71
CA PHE A 44 3.30 -0.34 -3.88
C PHE A 44 1.95 -0.88 -4.37
N PRO A 45 1.74 -2.21 -4.52
CA PRO A 45 0.44 -2.74 -4.87
C PRO A 45 -0.66 -2.28 -3.91
N ASN A 46 -0.43 -2.35 -2.60
CA ASN A 46 -1.45 -1.99 -1.61
C ASN A 46 -1.70 -0.48 -1.50
N LEU A 47 -0.64 0.35 -1.53
CA LEU A 47 -0.82 1.80 -1.48
C LEU A 47 -1.58 2.30 -2.72
N TYR A 48 -1.33 1.72 -3.88
CA TYR A 48 -2.01 2.11 -5.11
C TYR A 48 -3.46 1.61 -5.17
N THR A 49 -3.73 0.40 -4.66
CA THR A 49 -5.10 -0.07 -4.39
C THR A 49 -5.86 0.92 -3.49
N LEU A 50 -5.25 1.41 -2.41
CA LEU A 50 -5.90 2.34 -1.48
C LEU A 50 -6.24 3.71 -2.12
N ALA A 51 -5.43 4.16 -3.08
CA ALA A 51 -5.70 5.40 -3.80
C ALA A 51 -6.77 5.23 -4.89
N THR A 52 -6.67 4.15 -5.68
CA THR A 52 -7.51 3.94 -6.88
C THR A 52 -8.81 3.17 -6.61
N GLY A 53 -8.88 2.40 -5.53
CA GLY A 53 -9.95 1.43 -5.29
C GLY A 53 -9.91 0.20 -6.20
N LEU A 54 -8.85 0.02 -6.98
CA LEU A 54 -8.70 -1.06 -7.96
C LEU A 54 -7.84 -2.21 -7.43
N TYR A 55 -8.04 -3.41 -7.95
CA TYR A 55 -7.16 -4.55 -7.68
C TYR A 55 -5.81 -4.40 -8.37
N PRO A 56 -4.74 -5.05 -7.87
CA PRO A 56 -3.41 -5.04 -8.49
C PRO A 56 -3.37 -5.40 -9.97
N GLU A 57 -4.20 -6.36 -10.38
CA GLU A 57 -4.35 -6.77 -11.78
C GLU A 57 -4.98 -5.68 -12.66
N SER A 58 -5.86 -4.84 -12.10
CA SER A 58 -6.56 -3.79 -12.85
C SER A 58 -5.75 -2.49 -12.91
N HIS A 59 -5.04 -2.14 -11.84
CA HIS A 59 -4.21 -0.92 -11.80
C HIS A 59 -2.77 -1.13 -12.27
N GLY A 60 -2.39 -2.36 -12.65
CA GLY A 60 -1.11 -2.71 -13.27
C GLY A 60 0.04 -3.01 -12.30
N ILE A 61 0.08 -2.35 -11.14
CA ILE A 61 1.14 -2.57 -10.13
C ILE A 61 0.92 -3.86 -9.33
N VAL A 62 1.37 -5.00 -9.87
CA VAL A 62 1.26 -6.32 -9.24
C VAL A 62 2.39 -6.66 -8.26
N GLY A 63 3.50 -5.91 -8.29
CA GLY A 63 4.63 -6.14 -7.41
C GLY A 63 5.58 -4.94 -7.29
N ASN A 64 6.47 -4.98 -6.29
CA ASN A 64 7.53 -3.98 -6.14
C ASN A 64 8.65 -4.16 -7.18
N SER A 65 8.74 -5.34 -7.78
CA SER A 65 9.63 -5.68 -8.89
C SER A 65 8.86 -6.60 -9.82
N MET A 66 8.70 -6.21 -11.09
CA MET A 66 7.94 -6.97 -12.08
C MET A 66 8.48 -6.70 -13.48
N HIS A 67 8.35 -7.68 -14.37
CA HIS A 67 8.71 -7.58 -15.77
C HIS A 67 7.42 -7.60 -16.60
N ASP A 68 7.33 -6.70 -17.58
CA ASP A 68 6.25 -6.71 -18.56
C ASP A 68 6.82 -7.04 -19.95
N PRO A 69 6.37 -8.15 -20.58
CA PRO A 69 6.89 -8.59 -21.87
C PRO A 69 6.43 -7.72 -23.04
N VAL A 70 5.34 -6.97 -22.92
CA VAL A 70 4.86 -6.04 -23.96
C VAL A 70 5.69 -4.76 -23.94
N PHE A 71 6.07 -4.31 -22.75
CA PHE A 71 6.94 -3.15 -22.58
C PHE A 71 8.44 -3.45 -22.73
N ASP A 72 8.79 -4.75 -22.74
CA ASP A 72 10.16 -5.27 -22.66
C ASP A 72 11.00 -4.56 -21.61
N ALA A 73 10.42 -4.41 -20.41
CA ALA A 73 10.98 -3.57 -19.37
C ALA A 73 10.75 -4.13 -17.97
N ASN A 74 11.65 -3.78 -17.05
CA ASN A 74 11.60 -4.19 -15.67
C ASN A 74 11.22 -3.00 -14.77
N PHE A 75 10.06 -3.08 -14.15
CA PHE A 75 9.68 -2.18 -13.09
C PHE A 75 10.38 -2.59 -11.79
N ASN A 76 11.00 -1.63 -11.10
CA ASN A 76 11.46 -1.81 -9.74
C ASN A 76 11.47 -0.46 -9.00
N LEU A 77 11.38 -0.50 -7.67
CA LEU A 77 11.26 0.73 -6.85
C LEU A 77 12.50 1.64 -6.87
N ARG A 78 13.67 1.09 -7.20
CA ARG A 78 14.94 1.83 -7.23
C ARG A 78 15.27 2.39 -8.62
N GLY A 79 14.58 1.91 -9.65
CA GLY A 79 14.81 2.25 -11.04
C GLY A 79 14.02 3.47 -11.49
N ARG A 80 14.35 3.96 -12.69
CA ARG A 80 13.65 5.09 -13.32
C ARG A 80 12.32 4.70 -13.95
N GLU A 81 12.14 3.41 -14.27
CA GLU A 81 10.90 2.88 -14.86
C GLU A 81 9.66 3.18 -14.03
N LYS A 82 9.79 3.30 -12.70
CA LYS A 82 8.66 3.67 -11.84
C LYS A 82 8.04 5.04 -12.15
N LEU A 83 8.77 5.94 -12.82
CA LEU A 83 8.29 7.26 -13.18
C LEU A 83 7.50 7.24 -14.50
N ASN A 84 7.54 6.13 -15.23
CA ASN A 84 6.87 6.02 -16.51
C ASN A 84 5.38 5.69 -16.31
N HIS A 85 4.50 6.56 -16.83
CA HIS A 85 3.05 6.46 -16.69
C HIS A 85 2.45 5.15 -17.20
N ARG A 86 3.12 4.45 -18.14
CA ARG A 86 2.66 3.18 -18.71
C ARG A 86 2.41 2.07 -17.70
N TRP A 87 3.04 2.13 -16.53
CA TRP A 87 2.90 1.14 -15.45
C TRP A 87 1.70 1.40 -14.54
N TRP A 88 1.11 2.60 -14.59
CA TRP A 88 0.16 3.11 -13.62
C TRP A 88 -1.22 3.26 -14.26
N GLY A 89 -2.04 2.21 -14.14
CA GLY A 89 -3.42 2.21 -14.65
C GLY A 89 -4.44 2.78 -13.66
N GLY A 90 -5.63 3.10 -14.15
CA GLY A 90 -6.73 3.61 -13.33
C GLY A 90 -6.64 5.11 -13.03
N GLN A 91 -7.45 5.56 -12.06
CA GLN A 91 -7.51 6.96 -11.63
C GLN A 91 -7.30 7.02 -10.11
N PRO A 92 -6.14 7.53 -9.65
CA PRO A 92 -5.85 7.72 -8.23
C PRO A 92 -6.49 8.98 -7.64
#